data_AF-A0A0J8G3J4-F1
#
_entry.id   AF-A0A0J8G3J4-F1
#
_cell.length_a   1.000
_cell.length_b   1.000
_cell.length_c   1.000
_cell.angle_alpha   90.00
_cell.angle_beta   90.00
_cell.angle_gamma   90.00
#
_symmetry.space_group_name_H-M   'P 1'
#
loop_
_entity.id
_entity.type
_entity.pdbx_description
1 polymer ?
#
loop_
_entity_poly.entity_id
_entity_poly.type
_entity_poly.pdbx_seq_one_letter_code
_entity_poly.pdbx_strand_id
1 'polypeptide(L)'
;MMTEDIEVVKEIFSIIDAGIVDGYDYFCYDVEVGDGFIDTGLAVEREGVEVTDARTDFDDTALYMLAKQLNKNAKERGECWRSFVMSYRRGGQVKTSFNYDEK
;
A
#
# COMPACT_ATOMS: atom_id res chain seq x y z
N MET A 1 12.91 -5.72 -6.00
CA MET A 1 11.96 -6.50 -5.19
C MET A 1 12.31 -7.98 -5.27
N MET A 2 12.54 -8.62 -4.12
CA MET A 2 12.83 -10.06 -4.01
C MET A 2 11.55 -10.87 -3.73
N THR A 3 11.62 -12.20 -3.76
CA THR A 3 10.47 -13.09 -3.48
C THR A 3 9.82 -12.82 -2.13
N GLU A 4 10.60 -12.53 -1.09
CA GLU A 4 10.08 -12.22 0.25
C GLU A 4 9.28 -10.92 0.27
N ASP A 5 9.72 -9.90 -0.47
CA ASP A 5 8.98 -8.65 -0.61
C ASP A 5 7.65 -8.86 -1.36
N ILE A 6 7.61 -9.80 -2.31
CA ILE A 6 6.37 -10.14 -3.03
C ILE A 6 5.33 -10.69 -2.06
N GLU A 7 5.71 -11.54 -1.11
CA GLU A 7 4.77 -12.07 -0.11
C GLU A 7 4.26 -10.95 0.81
N VAL A 8 5.14 -10.04 1.24
CA VAL A 8 4.73 -8.85 2.01
C VAL A 8 3.75 -7.97 1.22
N VAL A 9 4.02 -7.72 -0.05
CA VAL A 9 3.14 -6.93 -0.93
C VAL A 9 1.79 -7.61 -1.16
N LYS A 10 1.75 -8.94 -1.27
CA LYS A 10 0.50 -9.70 -1.38
C LYS A 10 -0.34 -9.62 -0.10
N GLU A 11 0.31 -9.65 1.06
CA GLU A 11 -0.38 -9.54 2.35
C GLU A 11 -0.97 -8.13 2.54
N ILE A 12 -0.19 -7.09 2.23
CA ILE A 12 -0.68 -5.70 2.19
C ILE A 12 -1.90 -5.59 1.26
N PHE A 13 -1.79 -6.13 0.04
CA PHE A 13 -2.90 -6.15 -0.92
C PHE A 13 -4.14 -6.83 -0.33
N SER A 14 -3.98 -7.99 0.31
CA SER A 14 -5.10 -8.77 0.84
C SER A 14 -5.82 -8.02 1.96
N ILE A 15 -5.09 -7.31 2.83
CA ILE A 15 -5.69 -6.49 3.89
C ILE A 15 -6.48 -5.32 3.29
N ILE A 16 -5.90 -4.62 2.31
CA ILE A 16 -6.57 -3.47 1.66
C ILE A 16 -7.81 -3.93 0.89
N ASP A 17 -7.70 -4.99 0.10
CA ASP A 17 -8.80 -5.52 -0.71
C ASP A 17 -9.98 -5.97 0.17
N ALA A 18 -9.69 -6.68 1.27
CA ALA A 18 -10.73 -7.15 2.19
C ALA A 18 -11.32 -6.04 3.06
N GLY A 19 -10.53 -5.00 3.38
CA GLY A 19 -10.94 -3.96 4.30
C GLY A 19 -11.71 -2.79 3.68
N ILE A 20 -11.79 -2.66 2.36
CA ILE A 20 -12.67 -1.65 1.72
C ILE A 20 -14.13 -2.14 1.79
N VAL A 21 -14.92 -1.58 2.70
CA VAL A 21 -16.21 -2.15 3.12
C VAL A 21 -17.28 -2.04 2.03
N ASP A 22 -17.34 -0.92 1.32
CA ASP A 22 -18.41 -0.65 0.36
C ASP A 22 -18.08 -1.11 -1.07
N GLY A 23 -16.97 -1.82 -1.24
CA GLY A 23 -16.44 -2.21 -2.54
C GLY A 23 -15.87 -1.04 -3.35
N TYR A 24 -15.22 -1.37 -4.46
CA TYR A 24 -14.51 -0.44 -5.33
C TYR A 24 -14.33 -1.03 -6.74
N ASP A 25 -14.15 -0.19 -7.75
CA ASP A 25 -13.70 -0.54 -9.10
C ASP A 25 -12.18 -0.43 -9.21
N TYR A 26 -11.60 0.57 -8.55
CA TYR A 26 -10.17 0.80 -8.42
C TYR A 26 -9.82 1.32 -7.02
N PHE A 27 -8.63 0.99 -6.52
CA PHE A 27 -8.03 1.68 -5.38
C PHE A 27 -6.60 2.11 -5.67
N CYS A 28 -6.18 3.16 -4.98
CA CYS A 28 -4.82 3.64 -4.86
C CYS A 28 -4.53 3.85 -3.37
N TYR A 29 -3.58 3.09 -2.84
CA TYR A 29 -3.13 3.16 -1.46
C TYR A 29 -1.68 3.64 -1.44
N ASP A 30 -1.42 4.75 -0.76
CA ASP A 30 -0.09 5.32 -0.60
C ASP A 30 0.40 5.16 0.83
N VAL A 31 1.70 4.90 0.97
CA VAL A 31 2.36 4.75 2.27
C VAL A 31 3.68 5.51 2.25
N GLU A 32 3.87 6.43 3.18
CA GLU A 32 5.15 7.07 3.49
C GLU A 32 5.73 6.49 4.77
N VAL A 33 6.98 6.00 4.71
CA VAL A 33 7.73 5.49 5.86
C VAL A 33 8.86 6.47 6.15
N GLY A 34 8.66 7.27 7.19
CA GLY A 34 9.65 8.24 7.66
C GLY A 34 10.31 7.83 8.98
N ASP A 35 11.19 8.70 9.48
CA ASP A 35 11.88 8.47 10.75
C ASP A 35 10.92 8.66 11.92
N GLY A 36 10.40 7.55 12.42
CA GLY A 36 9.50 7.51 13.57
C GLY A 36 8.02 7.68 13.22
N PHE A 37 7.65 7.76 11.94
CA PHE A 37 6.25 7.83 11.52
C PHE A 37 5.96 6.95 10.29
N ILE A 38 4.69 6.59 10.16
CA ILE A 38 4.11 6.04 8.93
C ILE A 38 2.87 6.88 8.65
N ASP A 39 2.77 7.36 7.42
CA ASP A 39 1.58 8.05 6.92
C ASP A 39 0.98 7.24 5.77
N THR A 40 -0.35 7.21 5.68
CA THR A 40 -1.06 6.39 4.70
C THR A 40 -2.25 7.13 4.13
N GLY A 41 -2.45 7.02 2.82
CA GLY A 41 -3.62 7.53 2.14
C GLY A 41 -4.34 6.43 1.33
N LEU A 42 -5.65 6.62 1.15
CA LEU A 42 -6.48 5.76 0.31
C LEU A 42 -7.39 6.62 -0.55
N ALA A 43 -7.33 6.40 -1.86
CA ALA A 43 -8.34 6.85 -2.81
C ALA A 43 -8.96 5.62 -3.48
N VAL A 44 -10.29 5.58 -3.54
CA VAL A 44 -11.01 4.52 -4.27
C VAL A 44 -11.87 5.14 -5.37
N GLU A 45 -12.11 4.38 -6.43
CA GLU A 45 -13.11 4.69 -7.45
C GLU A 45 -14.26 3.69 -7.26
N ARG A 46 -15.50 4.16 -7.21
CA ARG A 46 -16.70 3.33 -7.16
C ARG A 46 -17.73 3.88 -8.13
N GLU A 47 -18.20 3.03 -9.04
CA GLU A 47 -19.14 3.39 -10.11
C GLU A 47 -18.62 4.55 -10.98
N GLY A 48 -17.29 4.58 -11.19
CA GLY A 48 -16.61 5.64 -11.94
C GLY A 48 -16.44 6.97 -11.22
N VAL A 49 -16.76 7.04 -9.91
CA VAL A 49 -16.61 8.23 -9.07
C VAL A 49 -15.49 8.03 -8.05
N GLU A 50 -14.60 9.01 -7.93
CA GLU A 50 -13.54 9.01 -6.92
C GLU A 50 -14.11 9.30 -5.53
N VAL A 51 -13.66 8.54 -4.54
CA VAL A 51 -14.06 8.58 -3.13
C VAL A 51 -12.79 8.55 -2.28
N THR A 52 -12.56 9.60 -1.50
CA THR A 52 -11.39 9.75 -0.62
C THR A 52 -11.71 9.46 0.85
N ASP A 53 -12.99 9.33 1.20
CA ASP A 53 -13.51 9.03 2.53
C ASP A 53 -14.17 7.64 2.58
N ALA A 54 -13.61 6.69 1.81
CA ALA A 54 -14.12 5.32 1.77
C ALA A 54 -14.16 4.69 3.16
N ARG A 55 -15.24 3.97 3.45
CA ARG A 55 -15.35 3.21 4.70
C ARG A 55 -14.38 2.03 4.68
N THR A 56 -13.48 1.99 5.65
CA THR A 56 -12.45 0.95 5.79
C THR A 56 -12.58 0.20 7.11
N ASP A 57 -12.15 -1.06 7.11
CA ASP A 57 -11.97 -1.91 8.29
C ASP A 57 -10.61 -2.60 8.18
N PHE A 58 -9.55 -1.79 8.15
CA PHE A 58 -8.17 -2.27 8.01
C PHE A 58 -7.62 -2.73 9.34
N ASP A 59 -6.79 -3.77 9.31
CA ASP A 59 -5.82 -3.99 10.36
C ASP A 59 -4.63 -3.03 10.14
N ASP A 60 -4.79 -1.79 10.60
CA ASP A 60 -3.77 -0.73 10.47
C ASP A 60 -2.45 -1.16 11.12
N THR A 61 -2.51 -1.95 12.20
CA THR A 61 -1.32 -2.43 12.89
C THR A 61 -0.55 -3.41 12.01
N ALA A 62 -1.24 -4.35 11.36
CA ALA A 62 -0.63 -5.25 10.39
C ALA A 62 -0.07 -4.49 9.19
N LEU A 63 -0.80 -3.53 8.61
CA LEU A 63 -0.31 -2.71 7.50
C LEU A 63 0.97 -1.96 7.86
N TYR A 64 1.04 -1.37 9.05
CA TYR A 64 2.23 -0.67 9.52
C TYR A 64 3.41 -1.62 9.73
N MET A 65 3.19 -2.81 10.29
CA MET A 65 4.24 -3.81 10.45
C MET A 65 4.78 -4.29 9.10
N LEU A 66 3.90 -4.57 8.14
CA LEU A 66 4.26 -5.01 6.79
C LEU A 66 5.01 -3.92 6.02
N ALA A 67 4.56 -2.67 6.10
CA ALA A 67 5.26 -1.53 5.49
C ALA A 67 6.68 -1.36 6.06
N LYS A 68 6.86 -1.49 7.38
CA LYS A 68 8.19 -1.47 8.02
C LYS A 68 9.04 -2.65 7.57
N GLN A 69 8.48 -3.84 7.48
CA GLN A 69 9.20 -5.03 7.02
C GLN A 69 9.66 -4.86 5.57
N LEU A 70 8.80 -4.37 4.68
CA LEU A 70 9.14 -4.08 3.29
C LEU A 70 10.28 -3.05 3.20
N ASN A 71 10.23 -1.99 4.03
CA ASN A 71 11.26 -0.95 4.06
C ASN A 71 12.59 -1.49 4.60
N LYS A 72 12.54 -2.31 5.65
CA LYS A 72 13.71 -2.96 6.23
C LYS A 72 14.39 -3.89 5.21
N ASN A 73 13.63 -4.73 4.53
CA ASN A 73 14.16 -5.62 3.49
C ASN A 73 14.86 -4.83 2.37
N ALA A 74 14.29 -3.70 1.96
CA ALA A 74 14.91 -2.83 0.96
C ALA A 74 16.22 -2.22 1.47
N LYS A 75 16.24 -1.68 2.69
CA LYS A 75 17.44 -1.11 3.32
C LYS A 75 18.57 -2.13 3.45
N GLU A 76 18.26 -3.38 3.79
CA GLU A 76 19.26 -4.47 3.87
C GLU A 76 19.92 -4.77 2.51
N ARG A 77 19.27 -4.42 1.40
CA ARG A 77 19.81 -4.52 0.04
C ARG A 77 20.44 -3.23 -0.48
N GLY A 78 20.48 -2.17 0.32
CA GLY A 78 20.95 -0.84 -0.09
C GLY A 78 19.94 -0.03 -0.89
N GLU A 79 18.66 -0.43 -0.93
CA GLU A 79 17.57 0.34 -1.52
C GLU A 79 16.92 1.22 -0.44
N CYS A 80 16.85 2.53 -0.67
CA CYS A 80 16.28 3.50 0.29
C CYS A 80 15.08 4.22 -0.31
N TRP A 81 13.97 3.52 -0.50
CA TRP A 81 12.70 4.18 -0.82
C TRP A 81 12.06 4.78 0.44
N ARG A 82 11.33 5.89 0.26
CA ARG A 82 10.64 6.63 1.33
C ARG A 82 9.13 6.42 1.31
N SER A 83 8.56 6.23 0.12
CA SER A 83 7.14 5.89 0.00
C SER A 83 6.91 4.85 -1.09
N PHE A 84 5.77 4.17 -1.01
CA PHE A 84 5.27 3.33 -2.10
C PHE A 84 3.79 3.58 -2.34
N VAL A 85 3.37 3.31 -3.56
CA VAL A 85 1.97 3.37 -3.98
C VAL A 85 1.58 1.99 -4.50
N MET A 86 0.52 1.42 -3.93
CA MET A 86 -0.14 0.22 -4.43
C MET A 86 -1.45 0.61 -5.10
N SER A 87 -1.67 0.11 -6.32
CA SER A 87 -2.94 0.31 -7.00
C SER A 87 -3.44 -0.96 -7.67
N TYR A 88 -4.76 -1.05 -7.74
CA TYR A 88 -5.43 -2.21 -8.33
C TYR A 88 -6.79 -1.78 -8.89
N ARG A 89 -7.05 -2.19 -10.14
CA ARG A 89 -8.38 -2.13 -10.76
C ARG A 89 -8.94 -3.55 -10.78
N ARG A 90 -10.21 -3.73 -10.42
CA ARG A 90 -10.86 -5.05 -10.39
C ARG A 90 -10.67 -5.80 -11.71
N GLY A 91 -10.20 -7.04 -11.62
CA GLY A 91 -9.88 -7.89 -12.77
C GLY A 91 -8.57 -7.55 -13.49
N GLY A 92 -7.82 -6.55 -13.00
CA GLY A 92 -6.53 -6.14 -13.51
C GLY A 92 -5.35 -6.75 -12.74
N GLN A 93 -4.18 -6.13 -12.89
CA GLN A 93 -2.97 -6.48 -12.15
C GLN A 93 -2.75 -5.51 -10.98
N VAL A 94 -2.26 -6.02 -9.86
CA VAL A 94 -1.74 -5.19 -8.77
C VAL A 94 -0.45 -4.52 -9.23
N LYS A 95 -0.35 -3.21 -9.06
CA LYS A 95 0.85 -2.42 -9.36
C LYS A 95 1.38 -1.83 -8.06
N THR A 96 2.70 -1.92 -7.88
CA THR A 96 3.40 -1.32 -6.74
C THR A 96 4.57 -0.50 -7.27
N SER A 97 4.57 0.80 -6.93
CA SER A 97 5.59 1.76 -7.35
C SER A 97 6.28 2.32 -6.12
N PHE A 98 7.61 2.39 -6.13
CA PHE A 98 8.40 2.91 -5.02
C PHE A 98 8.98 4.28 -5.38
N ASN A 99 8.98 5.21 -4.44
CA ASN A 99 9.60 6.52 -4.56
C ASN A 99 10.89 6.57 -3.73
N TYR A 100 11.97 6.95 -4.39
CA TYR A 100 13.34 6.97 -3.83
C TYR A 100 13.84 8.39 -3.53
N ASP A 101 13.09 9.44 -3.87
CA ASP A 101 13.54 10.82 -3.70
C ASP A 101 13.34 11.34 -2.27
N GLU A 102 14.32 12.11 -1.78
CA GLU A 102 14.15 12.99 -0.61
C GLU A 102 13.32 14.21 -1.05
N LYS A 103 12.11 14.38 -0.49
CA LYS A 103 11.41 15.67 -0.56
C LYS A 103 12.21 16.76 0.12
#